data_AF-A0A512AZA2-F1
#
_entry.id   AF-A0A512AZA2-F1
#
_cell.length_a   1.000
_cell.length_b   1.000
_cell.length_c   1.000
_cell.angle_alpha   90.00
_cell.angle_beta   90.00
_cell.angle_gamma   90.00
#
_symmetry.space_group_name_H-M   'P 1'
#
loop_
_entity.id
_entity.type
_entity.pdbx_description
1 polymer ?
#
loop_
_entity_poly.entity_id
_entity_poly.type
_entity_poly.pdbx_seq_one_letter_code
_entity_poly.pdbx_strand_id
1 'polypeptide(L)'
;MKKNTVLLFLLLLTSYAALAQKYRTNLGARLGRNDFGISLQQKIFEEVTLEGIAGIGTREADFTLLVEKHFPIIGKGFNYYVGAGAHVGTLNEYGGFYGADVILGTELKVPVFPLVLSLDIKPAIHASHSDWFAFDGGFTIRYILVKEKVEKKRFGIFGGGNRDDDRNNRRNRNKKEEPKRRIFGF
;
A
#
# COMPACT_ATOMS: atom_id res chain seq x y z
N MET A 1 -32.26 -13.30 29.99
CA MET A 1 -32.21 -12.06 29.16
C MET A 1 -30.80 -11.66 28.74
N LYS A 2 -29.74 -11.84 29.55
CA LYS A 2 -28.35 -11.42 29.21
C LYS A 2 -27.70 -12.16 28.01
N LYS A 3 -28.03 -13.44 27.78
CA LYS A 3 -27.48 -14.24 26.65
C LYS A 3 -27.86 -13.69 25.27
N ASN A 4 -29.08 -13.16 25.12
CA ASN A 4 -29.57 -12.66 23.83
C ASN A 4 -28.95 -11.29 23.49
N THR A 5 -28.61 -10.48 24.50
CA THR A 5 -27.91 -9.20 24.32
C THR A 5 -26.47 -9.39 23.83
N VAL A 6 -25.76 -10.39 24.36
CA VAL A 6 -24.40 -10.75 23.89
C VAL A 6 -24.44 -11.24 22.44
N LEU A 7 -25.43 -12.06 22.09
CA LEU A 7 -25.60 -12.55 20.72
C LEU A 7 -25.90 -11.41 19.73
N LEU A 8 -26.71 -10.42 20.13
CA LEU A 8 -27.03 -9.25 19.30
C LEU A 8 -25.81 -8.35 19.10
N PHE A 9 -24.99 -8.16 20.15
CA PHE A 9 -23.75 -7.39 20.09
C PHE A 9 -22.70 -8.07 19.19
N LEU A 10 -22.60 -9.41 19.27
CA LEU A 10 -21.74 -10.21 18.40
C LEU A 10 -22.20 -10.16 16.94
N LEU A 11 -23.51 -10.22 16.68
CA LEU A 11 -24.07 -10.11 15.33
C LEU A 11 -23.81 -8.73 14.72
N LEU A 12 -23.96 -7.65 15.50
CA LEU A 12 -23.64 -6.28 15.08
C LEU A 12 -22.16 -6.11 14.75
N LEU A 13 -21.24 -6.73 15.49
CA LEU A 13 -19.80 -6.71 15.18
C LEU A 13 -19.47 -7.41 13.86
N THR A 14 -20.19 -8.48 13.50
CA THR A 14 -19.94 -9.21 12.24
C THR A 14 -20.38 -8.46 10.98
N SER A 15 -21.44 -7.64 11.07
CA SER A 15 -21.94 -6.83 9.95
C SER A 15 -20.95 -5.74 9.51
N TYR A 16 -20.11 -5.24 10.44
CA TYR A 16 -19.13 -4.19 10.17
C TYR A 16 -17.81 -4.71 9.58
N ALA A 17 -17.52 -6.01 9.69
CA ALA A 17 -16.33 -6.63 9.10
C ALA A 17 -16.33 -6.60 7.55
N ALA A 18 -17.49 -6.37 6.93
CA ALA A 18 -17.66 -6.30 5.48
C ALA A 18 -17.10 -5.01 4.83
N LEU A 19 -16.79 -3.98 5.63
CA LEU A 19 -16.20 -2.72 5.16
C LEU A 19 -14.69 -2.61 5.43
N ALA A 20 -13.95 -3.72 5.32
CA ALA A 20 -12.51 -3.60 5.19
C ALA A 20 -12.19 -2.94 3.84
N GLN A 21 -12.08 -1.62 3.91
CA GLN A 21 -11.69 -0.74 2.83
C GLN A 21 -10.37 -1.27 2.27
N LYS A 22 -10.39 -1.64 0.99
CA LYS A 22 -9.15 -1.95 0.29
C LYS A 22 -8.33 -0.65 0.26
N TYR A 23 -7.08 -0.69 0.69
CA TYR A 23 -6.20 0.48 0.80
C TYR A 23 -5.10 0.41 -0.24
N ARG A 24 -4.74 1.56 -0.80
CA ARG A 24 -3.70 1.66 -1.83
C ARG A 24 -2.39 2.20 -1.26
N THR A 25 -2.44 3.19 -0.37
CA THR A 25 -1.24 3.82 0.18
C THR A 25 -1.46 4.20 1.64
N ASN A 26 -0.53 3.79 2.49
CA ASN A 26 -0.57 3.96 3.94
C ASN A 26 0.75 4.61 4.37
N LEU A 27 0.71 5.58 5.27
CA LEU A 27 1.90 6.23 5.83
C LEU A 27 1.82 6.20 7.34
N GLY A 28 2.89 5.82 8.01
CA GLY A 28 2.88 5.64 9.46
C GLY A 28 4.20 5.94 10.14
N ALA A 29 4.12 6.03 11.46
CA ALA A 29 5.27 6.03 12.34
C ALA A 29 5.52 4.61 12.85
N ARG A 30 6.78 4.18 12.82
CA ARG A 30 7.27 2.93 13.36
C ARG A 30 8.08 3.22 14.62
N LEU A 31 7.78 2.50 15.68
CA LEU A 31 8.55 2.49 16.91
C LEU A 31 9.23 1.13 16.97
N GLY A 32 10.52 1.07 16.65
CA GLY A 32 11.31 -0.12 16.86
C GLY A 32 11.90 -0.15 18.27
N ARG A 33 12.77 -1.11 18.55
CA ARG A 33 13.29 -1.31 19.90
C ARG A 33 14.20 -0.16 20.36
N ASN A 34 15.04 0.32 19.45
CA ASN A 34 16.07 1.34 19.74
C ASN A 34 16.02 2.52 18.75
N ASP A 35 15.04 2.54 17.86
CA ASP A 35 14.94 3.46 16.73
C ASP A 35 13.50 3.98 16.58
N PHE A 36 13.42 5.17 15.98
CA PHE A 36 12.17 5.74 15.52
C PHE A 36 12.19 5.79 14.00
N GLY A 37 11.13 5.33 13.37
CA GLY A 37 11.04 5.27 11.92
C GLY A 37 9.74 5.80 11.35
N ILE A 38 9.75 5.99 10.04
CA ILE A 38 8.57 6.22 9.23
C ILE A 38 8.41 5.06 8.26
N SER A 39 7.17 4.62 8.05
CA SER A 39 6.83 3.52 7.17
C SER A 39 5.83 3.99 6.12
N LEU A 40 6.18 3.82 4.85
CA LEU A 40 5.30 4.07 3.71
C LEU A 40 5.00 2.75 3.01
N GLN A 41 3.74 2.34 3.03
CA GLN A 41 3.29 1.10 2.42
C GLN A 41 2.40 1.40 1.21
N GLN A 42 2.70 0.78 0.08
CA GLN A 42 2.01 0.90 -1.19
C GLN A 42 1.53 -0.48 -1.65
N LYS A 43 0.22 -0.66 -1.78
CA LYS A 43 -0.35 -1.88 -2.34
C LYS A 43 -0.05 -1.98 -3.84
N ILE A 44 0.49 -3.12 -4.25
CA ILE A 44 0.84 -3.40 -5.66
C ILE A 44 -0.06 -4.49 -6.27
N PHE A 45 -0.45 -5.50 -5.48
CA PHE A 45 -1.40 -6.54 -5.87
C PHE A 45 -2.44 -6.78 -4.77
N GLU A 46 -3.43 -7.65 -5.00
CA GLU A 46 -4.55 -7.84 -4.06
C GLU A 46 -4.11 -8.19 -2.62
N GLU A 47 -3.03 -8.96 -2.49
CA GLU A 47 -2.46 -9.45 -1.23
C GLU A 47 -0.98 -9.08 -1.06
N VAL A 48 -0.42 -8.27 -1.97
CA VAL A 48 1.01 -7.92 -1.94
C VAL A 48 1.18 -6.40 -1.87
N THR A 49 2.04 -5.97 -0.96
CA THR A 49 2.39 -4.58 -0.72
C THR A 49 3.90 -4.40 -0.87
N LEU A 50 4.30 -3.17 -1.18
CA LEU A 50 5.67 -2.69 -1.13
C LEU A 50 5.75 -1.73 0.05
N GLU A 51 6.68 -1.96 0.97
CA GLU A 51 6.89 -1.13 2.14
C GLU A 51 8.30 -0.55 2.15
N GLY A 52 8.39 0.78 2.33
CA GLY A 52 9.64 1.48 2.61
C GLY A 52 9.64 1.96 4.06
N ILE A 53 10.66 1.58 4.82
CA ILE A 53 10.86 2.00 6.21
C ILE A 53 12.13 2.84 6.25
N ALA A 54 12.07 4.04 6.82
CA ALA A 54 13.26 4.82 7.14
C ALA A 54 13.36 4.94 8.66
N GLY A 55 14.43 4.41 9.25
CA GLY A 55 14.72 4.41 10.67
C GLY A 55 15.82 5.40 11.04
N ILE A 56 15.66 6.05 12.19
CA ILE A 56 16.69 6.89 12.81
C ILE A 56 16.82 6.44 14.26
N GLY A 57 17.95 5.81 14.57
CA GLY A 57 18.38 5.46 15.92
C GLY A 57 19.38 6.47 16.49
N THR A 58 19.88 6.22 17.69
CA THR A 58 20.83 7.13 18.36
C THR A 58 22.20 7.16 17.67
N ARG A 59 22.61 6.07 17.00
CA ARG A 59 23.94 5.89 16.40
C ARG A 59 23.91 5.47 14.93
N GLU A 60 22.72 5.27 14.39
CA GLU A 60 22.51 4.75 13.04
C GLU A 60 21.28 5.38 12.39
N ALA A 61 21.32 5.46 11.07
CA ALA A 61 20.16 5.75 10.25
C ALA A 61 20.11 4.71 9.13
N ASP A 62 18.93 4.16 8.88
CA ASP A 62 18.74 3.11 7.91
C ASP A 62 17.51 3.35 7.04
N PHE A 63 17.54 2.73 5.89
CA PHE A 63 16.44 2.66 4.95
C PHE A 63 16.28 1.21 4.51
N THR A 64 15.08 0.70 4.68
CA THR A 64 14.69 -0.68 4.40
C THR A 64 13.58 -0.69 3.35
N LEU A 65 13.69 -1.55 2.35
CA LEU A 65 12.66 -1.76 1.33
C LEU A 65 12.22 -3.22 1.32
N LEU A 66 10.92 -3.46 1.50
CA LEU A 66 10.32 -4.77 1.72
C LEU A 66 9.17 -5.02 0.74
N VAL A 67 9.04 -6.26 0.28
CA VAL A 67 7.84 -6.74 -0.38
C VAL A 67 7.14 -7.69 0.58
N GLU A 68 5.87 -7.41 0.89
CA GLU A 68 5.11 -8.13 1.90
C GLU A 68 3.87 -8.78 1.30
N LYS A 69 3.58 -10.00 1.74
CA LYS A 69 2.36 -10.71 1.40
C LYS A 69 1.48 -10.84 2.63
N HIS A 70 0.23 -10.40 2.50
CA HIS A 70 -0.77 -10.37 3.57
C HIS A 70 -1.73 -11.54 3.49
N PHE A 71 -2.05 -12.13 4.64
CA PHE A 71 -2.93 -13.26 4.79
C PHE A 71 -3.99 -12.98 5.85
N PRO A 72 -5.29 -13.10 5.52
CA PRO A 72 -6.36 -12.83 6.47
C PRO A 72 -6.46 -13.91 7.55
N ILE A 73 -6.54 -13.49 8.82
CA ILE A 73 -6.82 -14.37 9.96
C ILE A 73 -8.29 -14.30 10.32
N ILE A 74 -8.80 -13.10 10.61
CA ILE A 74 -10.18 -12.88 11.05
C ILE A 74 -10.81 -11.79 10.18
N GLY A 75 -11.63 -12.24 9.24
CA GLY A 75 -12.21 -11.36 8.22
C GLY A 75 -11.11 -10.61 7.48
N LYS A 76 -11.39 -9.37 7.10
CA LYS A 76 -10.42 -8.51 6.40
C LYS A 76 -9.77 -7.47 7.33
N GLY A 77 -10.15 -7.45 8.61
CA GLY A 77 -9.71 -6.47 9.60
C GLY A 77 -8.44 -6.86 10.34
N PHE A 78 -8.16 -8.16 10.51
CA PHE A 78 -6.95 -8.67 11.15
C PHE A 78 -6.24 -9.64 10.22
N ASN A 79 -5.03 -9.27 9.78
CA ASN A 79 -4.23 -10.05 8.85
C ASN A 79 -2.83 -10.25 9.43
N TYR A 80 -2.16 -11.35 9.11
CA TYR A 80 -0.71 -11.42 9.27
C TYR A 80 -0.04 -11.16 7.93
N TYR A 81 1.23 -10.78 7.96
CA TYR A 81 2.01 -10.58 6.76
C TYR A 81 3.42 -11.12 6.96
N VAL A 82 3.97 -11.60 5.86
CA VAL A 82 5.36 -12.02 5.78
C VAL A 82 5.97 -11.35 4.56
N GLY A 83 7.18 -10.84 4.69
CA GLY A 83 7.87 -10.15 3.63
C GLY A 83 9.36 -10.38 3.67
N ALA A 84 10.01 -10.02 2.59
CA ALA A 84 11.45 -10.02 2.47
C ALA A 84 11.90 -8.79 1.70
N GLY A 85 13.12 -8.36 1.97
CA GLY A 85 13.63 -7.11 1.47
C GLY A 85 15.12 -6.94 1.69
N ALA A 86 15.57 -5.72 1.49
CA ALA A 86 16.93 -5.32 1.72
C ALA A 86 16.97 -3.96 2.39
N HIS A 87 18.02 -3.74 3.17
CA HIS A 87 18.26 -2.48 3.84
C HIS A 87 19.65 -1.96 3.56
N VAL A 88 19.75 -0.65 3.66
CA VAL A 88 20.99 0.12 3.60
C VAL A 88 20.97 1.11 4.74
N GLY A 89 22.08 1.31 5.42
CA GLY A 89 22.16 2.26 6.51
C GLY A 89 23.57 2.79 6.68
N THR A 90 23.70 3.75 7.60
CA THR A 90 24.97 4.35 7.97
C THR A 90 25.09 4.37 9.48
N LEU A 91 26.23 3.91 9.99
CA LEU A 91 26.64 4.15 11.37
C LEU A 91 27.49 5.42 11.41
N ASN A 92 27.26 6.28 12.39
CA ASN A 92 27.99 7.54 12.54
C ASN A 92 29.51 7.35 12.69
N GLU A 93 29.96 6.17 13.12
CA GLU A 93 31.37 5.88 13.43
C GLU A 93 32.04 4.88 12.48
N TYR A 94 31.28 4.03 11.76
CA TYR A 94 31.83 2.84 11.06
C TYR A 94 31.48 2.77 9.56
N GLY A 95 30.80 3.77 9.01
CA GLY A 95 30.43 3.84 7.60
C GLY A 95 29.13 3.11 7.26
N GLY A 96 28.90 2.89 5.96
CA GLY A 96 27.66 2.31 5.43
C GLY A 96 27.58 0.80 5.60
N PHE A 97 26.38 0.29 5.91
CA PHE A 97 26.07 -1.14 5.95
C PHE A 97 24.89 -1.45 5.03
N TYR A 98 24.81 -2.70 4.60
CA TYR A 98 23.69 -3.20 3.82
C TYR A 98 23.46 -4.67 4.13
N GLY A 99 22.25 -5.13 3.84
CA GLY A 99 21.85 -6.49 4.14
C GLY A 99 20.51 -6.87 3.55
N ALA A 100 20.07 -8.06 3.92
CA ALA A 100 18.77 -8.59 3.60
C ALA A 100 17.94 -8.72 4.87
N ASP A 101 16.66 -8.41 4.75
CA ASP A 101 15.70 -8.45 5.83
C ASP A 101 14.58 -9.42 5.51
N VAL A 102 14.09 -10.11 6.53
CA VAL A 102 12.79 -10.78 6.52
C VAL A 102 11.92 -10.10 7.55
N ILE A 103 10.64 -9.91 7.25
CA ILE A 103 9.67 -9.33 8.18
C ILE A 103 8.51 -10.28 8.37
N LEU A 104 8.06 -10.42 9.62
CA LEU A 104 6.87 -11.16 9.99
C LEU A 104 6.07 -10.29 10.96
N GLY A 105 4.80 -10.05 10.65
CA GLY A 105 3.98 -9.19 11.48
C GLY A 105 2.51 -9.49 11.41
N THR A 106 1.77 -8.81 12.27
CA THR A 106 0.30 -8.77 12.26
C THR A 106 -0.15 -7.34 12.06
N GLU A 107 -1.24 -7.16 11.30
CA GLU A 107 -1.90 -5.89 11.08
C GLU A 107 -3.35 -5.94 11.57
N LEU A 108 -3.73 -4.92 12.33
CA LEU A 108 -5.09 -4.68 12.80
C LEU A 108 -5.60 -3.38 12.22
N LYS A 109 -6.62 -3.48 11.37
CA LYS A 109 -7.33 -2.34 10.78
C LYS A 109 -8.41 -1.88 11.75
N VAL A 110 -8.34 -0.63 12.16
CA VAL A 110 -9.36 -0.04 13.03
C VAL A 110 -10.59 0.28 12.17
N PRO A 111 -11.78 -0.27 12.45
CA PRO A 111 -12.94 -0.03 11.57
C PRO A 111 -13.49 1.40 11.64
N VAL A 112 -13.29 2.08 12.77
CA VAL A 112 -13.86 3.41 13.06
C VAL A 112 -12.97 4.54 12.53
N PHE A 113 -11.65 4.33 12.53
CA PHE A 113 -10.66 5.34 12.14
C PHE A 113 -9.86 4.83 10.95
N PRO A 114 -9.38 5.70 10.04
CA PRO A 114 -8.51 5.31 8.93
C PRO A 114 -7.08 4.99 9.42
N LEU A 115 -6.96 4.12 10.42
CA LEU A 115 -5.73 3.72 11.08
C LEU A 115 -5.54 2.21 10.97
N VAL A 116 -4.29 1.82 10.78
CA VAL A 116 -3.80 0.44 10.79
C VAL A 116 -2.72 0.36 11.84
N LEU A 117 -2.91 -0.53 12.80
CA LEU A 117 -1.89 -0.87 13.79
C LEU A 117 -1.16 -2.10 13.31
N SER A 118 0.15 -2.16 13.50
CA SER A 118 0.93 -3.33 13.12
C SER A 118 1.99 -3.63 14.17
N LEU A 119 2.15 -4.92 14.43
CA LEU A 119 3.17 -5.46 15.31
C LEU A 119 4.01 -6.42 14.50
N ASP A 120 5.31 -6.22 14.46
CA ASP A 120 6.18 -6.98 13.58
C ASP A 120 7.55 -7.23 14.18
N ILE A 121 8.20 -8.24 13.61
CA ILE A 121 9.56 -8.64 13.91
C ILE A 121 10.31 -8.72 12.59
N LYS A 122 11.54 -8.21 12.59
CA LYS A 122 12.42 -8.08 11.43
C LYS A 122 13.78 -8.70 11.73
N PRO A 123 13.96 -10.02 11.54
CA PRO A 123 15.29 -10.62 11.47
C PRO A 123 16.05 -10.12 10.22
N ALA A 124 17.27 -9.65 10.45
CA ALA A 124 18.15 -9.06 9.45
C ALA A 124 19.46 -9.83 9.37
N ILE A 125 20.02 -9.95 8.16
CA ILE A 125 21.37 -10.49 7.93
C ILE A 125 22.23 -9.40 7.30
N HIS A 126 23.34 -9.06 7.95
CA HIS A 126 24.26 -8.02 7.49
C HIS A 126 25.46 -8.65 6.77
N ALA A 127 25.76 -8.18 5.56
CA ALA A 127 26.86 -8.74 4.76
C ALA A 127 28.23 -8.10 5.07
N SER A 128 28.24 -6.90 5.67
CA SER A 128 29.45 -6.07 5.83
C SER A 128 29.74 -5.68 7.29
N HIS A 129 29.15 -6.38 8.28
CA HIS A 129 29.31 -6.06 9.70
C HIS A 129 29.73 -7.30 10.51
N SER A 130 30.34 -7.09 11.68
CA SER A 130 30.77 -8.17 12.59
C SER A 130 29.58 -8.95 13.15
N ASP A 131 28.44 -8.27 13.31
CA ASP A 131 27.16 -8.88 13.68
C ASP A 131 26.41 -9.28 12.40
N TRP A 132 26.62 -10.53 11.99
CA TRP A 132 26.01 -11.11 10.80
C TRP A 132 24.49 -11.25 10.91
N PHE A 133 23.92 -11.21 12.12
CA PHE A 133 22.49 -11.37 12.39
C PHE A 133 21.99 -10.31 13.38
N ALA A 134 20.90 -9.64 13.04
CA ALA A 134 20.19 -8.73 13.93
C ALA A 134 18.70 -9.08 14.00
N PHE A 135 18.07 -8.67 15.09
CA PHE A 135 16.64 -8.89 15.30
C PHE A 135 16.02 -7.60 15.82
N ASP A 136 15.15 -7.01 15.01
CA ASP A 136 14.36 -5.85 15.40
C ASP A 136 12.89 -6.23 15.62
N GLY A 137 12.25 -5.57 16.57
CA GLY A 137 10.82 -5.71 16.84
C GLY A 137 10.17 -4.34 16.84
N GLY A 138 9.12 -4.18 16.05
CA GLY A 138 8.48 -2.90 15.80
C GLY A 138 6.99 -2.88 16.09
N PHE A 139 6.53 -1.72 16.55
CA PHE A 139 5.12 -1.34 16.56
C PHE A 139 4.91 -0.16 15.60
N THR A 140 4.04 -0.33 14.62
CA THR A 140 3.79 0.66 13.58
C THR A 140 2.34 1.13 13.61
N ILE A 141 2.12 2.45 13.60
CA ILE A 141 0.82 3.07 13.44
C ILE A 141 0.78 3.73 12.06
N ARG A 142 -0.02 3.20 11.14
CA ARG A 142 -0.17 3.71 9.77
C ARG A 142 -1.53 4.38 9.57
N TYR A 143 -1.53 5.56 8.99
CA TYR A 143 -2.71 6.27 8.51
C TYR A 143 -2.94 5.95 7.03
N ILE A 144 -4.19 5.67 6.65
CA ILE A 144 -4.57 5.38 5.28
C ILE A 144 -4.75 6.69 4.51
N LEU A 145 -3.87 6.95 3.55
CA LEU A 145 -3.92 8.15 2.69
C LEU A 145 -4.88 7.97 1.53
N VAL A 146 -4.76 6.83 0.82
CA VAL A 146 -5.52 6.57 -0.41
C VAL A 146 -6.33 5.28 -0.26
N LYS A 147 -7.65 5.42 -0.31
CA LYS A 147 -8.58 4.28 -0.37
C LYS A 147 -8.61 3.74 -1.81
N GLU A 148 -8.54 2.43 -1.98
CA GLU A 148 -8.69 1.77 -3.28
C GLU A 148 -10.10 2.07 -3.78
N LYS A 149 -10.23 2.89 -4.83
CA LYS A 149 -11.49 3.01 -5.56
C LYS A 149 -11.79 1.64 -6.11
N VAL A 150 -12.89 1.03 -5.66
CA VAL A 150 -13.47 -0.13 -6.33
C VAL A 150 -13.72 0.30 -7.76
N GLU A 151 -12.85 -0.12 -8.66
CA GLU A 151 -13.11 -0.01 -10.08
C GLU A 151 -14.37 -0.82 -10.30
N LYS A 152 -15.51 -0.14 -10.47
CA LYS A 152 -16.70 -0.77 -11.02
C LYS A 152 -16.23 -1.30 -12.36
N LYS A 153 -15.87 -2.58 -12.44
CA LYS A 153 -15.90 -3.32 -13.69
C LYS A 153 -17.27 -3.01 -14.25
N ARG A 154 -17.33 -2.08 -15.21
CA ARG A 154 -18.45 -1.99 -16.13
C ARG A 154 -18.46 -3.37 -16.77
N PHE A 155 -19.35 -4.20 -16.26
CA PHE A 155 -19.64 -5.50 -16.81
C PHE A 155 -20.24 -5.21 -18.19
N GLY A 156 -19.35 -5.07 -19.17
CA GLY A 156 -19.68 -4.78 -20.56
C GLY A 156 -20.21 -6.05 -21.18
N ILE A 157 -21.46 -6.38 -20.89
CA ILE A 157 -22.24 -7.37 -21.66
C ILE A 157 -22.74 -6.77 -22.99
N PHE A 158 -22.33 -5.55 -23.32
CA PHE A 158 -22.64 -4.93 -24.59
C PHE A 158 -21.35 -4.53 -25.29
N GLY A 159 -21.00 -5.32 -26.31
CA GLY A 159 -20.19 -4.85 -27.42
C GLY A 159 -20.83 -3.57 -27.95
N GLY A 160 -20.19 -2.44 -27.66
CA GLY A 160 -20.62 -1.12 -28.07
C GLY A 160 -19.38 -0.33 -28.37
N GLY A 161 -18.77 -0.66 -29.52
CA GLY A 161 -17.63 0.07 -30.06
C GLY A 161 -17.91 1.57 -30.03
N ASN A 162 -16.92 2.30 -29.52
CA ASN A 162 -16.89 3.75 -29.41
C ASN A 162 -17.12 4.38 -30.80
N ARG A 163 -18.38 4.71 -31.12
CA ARG A 163 -18.82 5.30 -32.40
C ARG A 163 -18.70 6.83 -32.43
N ASP A 164 -18.29 7.44 -31.32
CA ASP A 164 -18.28 8.90 -31.19
C ASP A 164 -16.94 9.55 -31.62
N ASP A 165 -15.83 8.81 -31.56
CA ASP A 165 -14.53 9.31 -32.04
C ASP A 165 -14.43 9.35 -33.58
N ASP A 166 -15.19 8.50 -34.28
CA ASP A 166 -15.09 8.39 -35.75
C ASP A 166 -15.88 9.50 -36.49
N ARG A 167 -16.89 10.11 -35.84
CA ARG A 167 -17.66 11.22 -36.41
C ARG A 167 -16.86 12.52 -36.46
N ASN A 168 -15.98 12.75 -35.49
CA ASN A 168 -15.20 13.98 -35.42
C ASN A 168 -14.07 13.99 -36.46
N ASN A 169 -13.49 12.82 -36.75
CA ASN A 169 -12.42 12.68 -37.74
C ASN A 169 -12.95 12.80 -39.18
N ARG A 170 -14.15 12.27 -39.49
CA ARG A 170 -14.79 12.46 -40.81
C ARG A 170 -15.20 13.91 -41.09
N ARG A 171 -15.67 14.66 -40.08
CA ARG A 171 -16.00 16.08 -40.23
C ARG A 171 -14.77 16.94 -40.53
N ASN A 172 -13.63 16.65 -39.91
CA ASN A 172 -12.39 17.38 -40.17
C ASN A 172 -11.76 17.06 -41.53
N ARG A 173 -11.97 15.85 -42.05
CA ARG A 173 -11.48 15.48 -43.39
C ARG A 173 -12.28 16.18 -44.50
N ASN A 174 -13.61 16.21 -44.40
CA ASN A 174 -14.46 16.88 -45.39
C ASN A 174 -14.30 18.42 -45.39
N LYS A 175 -13.89 19.03 -44.27
CA LYS A 175 -13.67 20.49 -44.19
C LYS A 175 -12.35 20.95 -44.80
N LYS A 176 -11.43 20.03 -45.09
CA LYS A 176 -10.13 20.32 -45.73
C LYS A 176 -10.15 20.23 -47.25
N GLU A 177 -11.21 19.65 -47.84
CA GLU A 177 -11.30 19.40 -49.28
C GLU A 177 -12.20 20.40 -50.04
N GLU A 178 -12.72 21.45 -49.40
CA GLU A 178 -13.38 22.53 -50.13
C GLU A 178 -12.34 23.43 -50.84
N PRO A 179 -12.35 23.54 -52.19
CA PRO A 179 -11.45 24.41 -52.90
C PRO A 179 -11.79 25.87 -52.62
N LYS A 180 -10.79 26.63 -52.14
CA LYS A 180 -10.88 28.08 -51.90
C LYS A 180 -11.28 28.81 -53.18
N ARG A 181 -12.55 29.16 -53.32
CA ARG A 181 -13.00 30.16 -54.30
C ARG A 181 -12.75 31.56 -53.75
N ARG A 182 -11.74 32.27 -54.28
CA ARG A 182 -11.70 33.75 -54.46
C ARG A 182 -10.74 34.04 -55.63
N ILE A 183 -11.25 34.38 -56.80
CA ILE A 183 -11.52 35.76 -57.28
C ILE A 183 -10.19 36.50 -57.53
N PHE A 184 -9.73 36.45 -58.78
CA PHE A 184 -8.82 37.45 -59.35
C PHE A 184 -9.66 38.68 -59.72
N GLY A 185 -9.15 39.86 -59.36
CA GLY A 185 -9.73 41.14 -59.74
C GLY A 185 -8.73 42.26 -59.44
N PHE A 186 -7.96 42.61 -60.48
CA PHE A 186 -7.05 43.74 -60.65
C PHE A 186 -5.74 43.74 -59.86
#